data_AF-A0A9D6E8J6-F1
#
_entry.id   AF-A0A9D6E8J6-F1
#
_cell.length_a   1.000
_cell.length_b   1.000
_cell.length_c   1.000
_cell.angle_alpha   90.00
_cell.angle_beta   90.00
_cell.angle_gamma   90.00
#
_symmetry.space_group_name_H-M   'P 1'
#
loop_
_entity.id
_entity.type
_entity.pdbx_description
1 polymer ?
#
loop_
_entity_poly.entity_id
_entity_poly.type
_entity_poly.pdbx_seq_one_letter_code
_entity_poly.pdbx_strand_id
1 'polypeptide(L)'
;MTADPAPRAVPLRALVLSIAALIVPVLGVFGFPTWLQEEQGMLIWMTSLVPAFLLAYYRGLRGVALALAAGMAVLSLTQVSVLALGVSGPDWKLLLTFVTAYVAICLALGVVAELLHRERRAAESLALIDGLTGLPNRRHADMALDAQFAAAVRGRRLVVVVFDLDRFKRINDQHGHDAGDAALRGFAEVLRRNTRRMDLTARFGGEEFISILGDCELSEALRFAERVRDETRRVTTPAGALTVSAGVARFDQGMGTHEVLVAAADRALYAAKEGGRDRTVVAEQHAGGRPAVRPVAGVAAQSLGAPRGSESVMLIDDDSDVRRSLERLLKVAGYRVEATEDPDEVLRRFEDGVPPDLLISDIVMPRMSGLTLADRLQQRAPGLRVVYLSGYVQEDVAWAGLPGAVVGFVPKPVELKDFLTTVRDVLDRQAG
;
A
#
# COMPACT_ATOMS: atom_id res chain seq x y z
N MET A 1 5.92 -14.65 -16.04
CA MET A 1 7.39 -14.67 -16.19
C MET A 1 7.86 -13.23 -16.29
N THR A 2 7.88 -12.51 -15.17
CA THR A 2 8.38 -11.14 -15.11
C THR A 2 9.89 -11.21 -15.25
N ALA A 3 10.43 -10.57 -16.29
CA ALA A 3 11.87 -10.45 -16.47
C ALA A 3 12.46 -9.82 -15.20
N ASP A 4 13.45 -10.49 -14.62
CA ASP A 4 14.25 -9.97 -13.51
C ASP A 4 14.75 -8.57 -13.93
N PRO A 5 14.51 -7.50 -13.14
CA PRO A 5 14.90 -6.15 -13.54
C PRO A 5 16.38 -6.14 -13.90
N ALA A 6 16.68 -5.65 -15.10
CA ALA A 6 18.05 -5.58 -15.61
C ALA A 6 18.98 -4.98 -14.53
N PRO A 7 20.17 -5.55 -14.32
CA PRO A 7 21.07 -5.12 -13.27
C PRO A 7 21.32 -3.61 -13.41
N ARG A 8 21.03 -2.85 -12.36
CA ARG A 8 21.22 -1.39 -12.36
C ARG A 8 22.65 -1.07 -12.76
N ALA A 9 22.80 -0.21 -13.76
CA ALA A 9 24.11 0.25 -14.20
C ALA A 9 24.83 0.94 -13.03
N VAL A 10 26.10 0.60 -12.81
CA VAL A 10 26.91 1.25 -11.78
C VAL A 10 27.17 2.69 -12.25
N PRO A 11 26.78 3.72 -11.49
CA PRO A 11 26.92 5.10 -11.95
C PRO A 11 28.40 5.52 -11.96
N LEU A 12 28.78 6.38 -12.92
CA LEU A 12 30.16 6.83 -13.12
C LEU A 12 30.81 7.37 -11.82
N ARG A 13 30.05 8.09 -10.99
CA ARG A 13 30.50 8.58 -9.68
C ARG A 13 31.01 7.46 -8.76
N ALA A 14 30.37 6.30 -8.77
CA ALA A 14 30.76 5.16 -7.94
C ALA A 14 32.04 4.49 -8.46
N LEU A 15 32.24 4.50 -9.78
CA LEU A 15 33.48 4.04 -10.41
C LEU A 15 34.65 4.96 -10.02
N VAL A 16 34.46 6.28 -10.10
CA VAL A 16 35.45 7.29 -9.69
C VAL A 16 35.82 7.15 -8.22
N LEU A 17 34.82 7.00 -7.33
CA LEU A 17 35.03 6.73 -5.90
C LEU A 17 35.81 5.43 -5.66
N SER A 18 35.50 4.36 -6.41
CA SER A 18 36.20 3.07 -6.30
C SER A 18 37.67 3.18 -6.70
N ILE A 19 37.95 3.90 -7.80
CA ILE A 19 39.31 4.14 -8.27
C ILE A 19 40.08 4.99 -7.25
N ALA A 20 39.48 6.08 -6.75
CA ALA A 20 40.10 6.92 -5.72
C ALA A 20 40.43 6.14 -4.45
N ALA A 21 39.52 5.27 -3.98
CA ALA A 21 39.71 4.46 -2.79
C ALA A 21 40.85 3.43 -2.91
N LEU A 22 41.15 2.94 -4.13
CA LEU A 22 42.29 2.05 -4.41
C LEU A 22 43.62 2.80 -4.54
N ILE A 23 43.59 4.07 -4.96
CA ILE A 23 44.79 4.90 -5.12
C ILE A 23 45.37 5.30 -3.75
N VAL A 24 44.53 5.55 -2.75
CA VAL A 24 44.92 5.97 -1.40
C VAL A 24 45.97 5.05 -0.74
N PRO A 25 45.80 3.72 -0.66
CA PRO A 25 46.80 2.82 -0.08
C PRO A 25 48.07 2.75 -0.93
N VAL A 26 47.94 2.80 -2.26
CA VAL A 26 49.09 2.77 -3.18
C VAL A 26 49.97 4.02 -2.99
N LEU A 27 49.37 5.22 -2.94
CA LEU A 27 50.11 6.45 -2.66
C LEU A 27 50.73 6.47 -1.27
N GLY A 28 50.05 5.88 -0.27
CA GLY A 28 50.61 5.70 1.06
C GLY A 28 51.92 4.92 1.03
N VAL A 29 51.97 3.79 0.31
CA VAL A 29 53.16 2.94 0.18
C VAL A 29 54.38 3.70 -0.34
N PHE A 30 54.19 4.59 -1.32
CA PHE A 30 55.29 5.35 -1.91
C PHE A 30 55.61 6.65 -1.16
N GLY A 31 54.63 7.27 -0.52
CA GLY A 31 54.78 8.58 0.15
C GLY A 31 55.25 8.49 1.60
N PHE A 32 54.88 7.44 2.33
CA PHE A 32 55.13 7.31 3.77
C PHE A 32 55.50 5.88 4.17
N PRO A 33 56.61 5.32 3.65
CA PRO A 33 56.95 3.91 3.81
C PRO A 33 57.22 3.50 5.27
N THR A 34 57.75 4.39 6.11
CA THR A 34 58.01 4.12 7.54
C THR A 34 56.72 4.07 8.36
N TRP A 35 55.74 4.92 8.05
CA TRP A 35 54.44 4.96 8.71
C TRP A 35 53.57 3.73 8.39
N LEU A 36 53.74 3.15 7.20
CA LEU A 36 53.11 1.87 6.84
C LEU A 36 53.77 0.65 7.47
N GLN A 37 55.03 0.77 7.88
CA GLN A 37 55.70 -0.27 8.67
C GLN A 37 55.33 -0.20 10.16
N GLU A 38 54.84 0.95 10.63
CA GLU A 38 54.21 1.09 11.93
C GLU A 38 52.77 0.57 11.92
N GLU A 39 52.32 0.04 13.06
CA GLU A 39 50.99 -0.57 13.22
C GLU A 39 49.81 0.36 12.88
N GLN A 40 50.08 1.66 12.79
CA GLN A 40 49.11 2.73 12.50
C GLN A 40 48.70 2.79 11.02
N GLY A 41 49.54 2.33 10.09
CA GLY A 41 49.29 2.40 8.64
C GLY A 41 48.25 1.41 8.11
N MET A 42 47.81 0.43 8.91
CA MET A 42 46.90 -0.63 8.46
C MET A 42 45.50 -0.14 8.06
N LEU A 43 45.05 1.00 8.60
CA LEU A 43 43.74 1.60 8.28
C LEU A 43 43.61 2.00 6.81
N ILE A 44 44.72 2.35 6.16
CA ILE A 44 44.71 2.80 4.76
C ILE A 44 44.31 1.66 3.81
N TRP A 45 44.53 0.40 4.21
CA TRP A 45 44.17 -0.76 3.40
C TRP A 45 42.67 -1.08 3.41
N MET A 46 41.94 -0.61 4.43
CA MET A 46 40.48 -0.76 4.51
C MET A 46 39.75 -0.03 3.39
N THR A 47 40.33 1.03 2.82
CA THR A 47 39.74 1.71 1.66
C THR A 47 39.68 0.81 0.41
N SER A 48 40.48 -0.26 0.36
CA SER A 48 40.45 -1.26 -0.71
C SER A 48 39.17 -2.12 -0.71
N LEU A 49 38.37 -2.08 0.36
CA LEU A 49 37.07 -2.76 0.43
C LEU A 49 35.92 -1.91 -0.14
N VAL A 50 36.13 -0.59 -0.31
CA VAL A 50 35.13 0.35 -0.85
C VAL A 50 34.65 -0.02 -2.26
N PRO A 51 35.52 -0.44 -3.22
CA PRO A 51 35.08 -0.89 -4.54
C PRO A 51 34.12 -2.08 -4.49
N ALA A 52 34.43 -3.10 -3.66
CA ALA A 52 33.60 -4.29 -3.50
C ALA A 52 32.23 -3.94 -2.89
N PHE A 53 32.23 -3.05 -1.88
CA PHE A 53 31.02 -2.54 -1.26
C PHE A 53 30.14 -1.78 -2.27
N LEU A 54 30.71 -0.81 -2.99
CA LEU A 54 29.97 0.00 -3.96
C LEU A 54 29.40 -0.88 -5.08
N LEU A 55 30.18 -1.84 -5.58
CA LEU A 55 29.72 -2.76 -6.60
C LEU A 55 28.53 -3.61 -6.11
N ALA A 56 28.62 -4.17 -4.90
CA ALA A 56 27.54 -4.95 -4.30
C ALA A 56 26.27 -4.10 -4.09
N TYR A 57 26.45 -2.86 -3.58
CA TYR A 57 25.35 -1.92 -3.35
C TYR A 57 24.61 -1.56 -4.64
N TYR A 58 25.34 -1.17 -5.70
CA TYR A 58 24.74 -0.75 -6.96
C TYR A 58 24.17 -1.91 -7.79
N ARG A 59 24.71 -3.13 -7.64
CA ARG A 59 24.15 -4.35 -8.24
C ARG A 59 22.90 -4.86 -7.53
N GLY A 60 22.50 -4.23 -6.42
CA GLY A 60 21.31 -4.60 -5.65
C GLY A 60 21.52 -5.75 -4.67
N LEU A 61 22.77 -6.19 -4.46
CA LEU A 61 23.15 -7.24 -3.51
C LEU A 61 23.20 -6.67 -2.08
N ARG A 62 22.02 -6.30 -1.56
CA ARG A 62 21.89 -5.57 -0.28
C ARG A 62 22.52 -6.32 0.90
N GLY A 63 22.38 -7.65 0.92
CA GLY A 63 23.00 -8.50 1.96
C GLY A 63 24.53 -8.45 1.93
N VAL A 64 25.13 -8.55 0.73
CA VAL A 64 26.59 -8.48 0.55
C VAL A 64 27.11 -7.09 0.90
N ALA A 65 26.41 -6.03 0.47
CA ALA A 65 26.79 -4.65 0.80
C ALA A 65 26.75 -4.39 2.32
N LEU A 66 25.70 -4.85 3.00
CA LEU A 66 25.58 -4.71 4.46
C LEU A 66 26.69 -5.49 5.19
N ALA A 67 27.00 -6.71 4.74
CA ALA A 67 28.06 -7.53 5.33
C ALA A 67 29.44 -6.88 5.17
N LEU A 68 29.75 -6.32 4.00
CA LEU A 68 31.00 -5.57 3.76
C LEU A 68 31.07 -4.30 4.63
N ALA A 69 29.96 -3.56 4.77
CA ALA A 69 29.91 -2.38 5.63
C ALA A 69 30.10 -2.70 7.12
N ALA A 70 29.43 -3.75 7.62
CA ALA A 70 29.63 -4.24 8.98
C ALA A 70 31.07 -4.69 9.21
N GLY A 71 31.69 -5.34 8.22
CA GLY A 71 33.09 -5.72 8.26
C GLY A 71 34.06 -4.57 8.37
N MET A 72 33.88 -3.57 7.50
CA MET A 72 34.69 -2.34 7.58
C MET A 72 34.53 -1.66 8.96
N ALA A 73 33.33 -1.66 9.55
CA ALA A 73 33.08 -1.08 10.87
C ALA A 73 33.74 -1.87 12.00
N VAL A 74 33.63 -3.20 12.00
CA VAL A 74 34.28 -4.07 13.01
C VAL A 74 35.80 -3.93 12.93
N LEU A 75 36.38 -4.02 11.73
CA LEU A 75 37.82 -3.87 11.54
C LEU A 75 38.32 -2.49 11.97
N SER A 76 37.58 -1.43 11.65
CA SER A 76 37.90 -0.07 12.09
C SER A 76 37.83 0.06 13.61
N LEU A 77 36.82 -0.53 14.25
CA LEU A 77 36.63 -0.48 15.71
C LEU A 77 37.72 -1.28 16.44
N THR A 78 38.01 -2.51 15.99
CA THR A 78 39.08 -3.34 16.55
C THR A 78 40.42 -2.61 16.48
N GLN A 79 40.71 -1.96 15.36
CA GLN A 79 41.95 -1.20 15.21
C GLN A 79 42.03 0.02 16.13
N VAL A 80 40.94 0.79 16.25
CA VAL A 80 40.86 1.90 17.21
C VAL A 80 41.07 1.40 18.65
N SER A 81 40.51 0.24 19.00
CA SER A 81 40.72 -0.38 20.32
C SER A 81 42.17 -0.82 20.55
N VAL A 82 42.83 -1.43 19.56
CA VAL A 82 44.25 -1.82 19.65
C VAL A 82 45.13 -0.59 19.88
N LEU A 83 44.91 0.48 19.12
CA LEU A 83 45.63 1.75 19.27
C LEU A 83 45.37 2.40 20.64
N ALA A 84 44.11 2.43 21.09
CA ALA A 84 43.73 3.05 22.36
C ALA A 84 44.28 2.30 23.58
N LEU A 85 44.46 0.98 23.48
CA LEU A 85 44.94 0.12 24.58
C LEU A 85 46.46 -0.08 24.59
N GLY A 86 47.18 0.43 23.59
CA GLY A 86 48.64 0.33 23.51
C GLY A 86 49.17 -1.11 23.48
N VAL A 87 48.34 -2.06 23.01
CA VAL A 87 48.69 -3.47 22.92
C VAL A 87 49.72 -3.64 21.80
N SER A 88 50.89 -4.23 22.09
CA SER A 88 51.88 -4.58 21.06
C SER A 88 51.24 -5.48 20.01
N GLY A 89 51.38 -5.12 18.74
CA GLY A 89 50.43 -5.51 17.71
C GLY A 89 50.32 -7.01 17.46
N PRO A 90 49.14 -7.46 17.02
CA PRO A 90 48.94 -8.83 16.61
C PRO A 90 49.83 -9.17 15.40
N ASP A 91 50.36 -10.40 15.35
CA ASP A 91 51.09 -10.92 14.18
C ASP A 91 50.29 -10.64 12.90
N TRP A 92 50.90 -9.94 11.93
CA TRP A 92 50.24 -9.55 10.68
C TRP A 92 49.66 -10.77 9.93
N LYS A 93 50.26 -11.96 10.10
CA LYS A 93 49.73 -13.22 9.57
C LYS A 93 48.42 -13.60 10.24
N LEU A 94 48.34 -13.41 11.56
CA LEU A 94 47.14 -13.68 12.36
C LEU A 94 46.02 -12.68 12.02
N LEU A 95 46.37 -11.39 11.88
CA LEU A 95 45.42 -10.35 11.46
C LEU A 95 44.90 -10.60 10.04
N LEU A 96 45.76 -10.96 9.09
CA LEU A 96 45.36 -11.33 7.73
C LEU A 96 44.45 -12.57 7.73
N THR A 97 44.74 -13.55 8.59
CA THR A 97 43.91 -14.77 8.74
C THR A 97 42.52 -14.43 9.29
N PHE A 98 42.41 -13.53 10.28
CA PHE A 98 41.12 -13.09 10.80
C PHE A 98 40.33 -12.26 9.79
N VAL A 99 40.98 -11.34 9.08
CA VAL A 99 40.32 -10.52 8.04
C VAL A 99 39.81 -11.41 6.91
N THR A 100 40.61 -12.36 6.44
CA THR A 100 40.21 -13.27 5.35
C THR A 100 39.10 -14.22 5.79
N ALA A 101 39.17 -14.80 6.98
CA ALA A 101 38.09 -15.63 7.54
C ALA A 101 36.80 -14.82 7.73
N TYR A 102 36.90 -13.60 8.24
CA TYR A 102 35.77 -12.70 8.43
C TYR A 102 35.10 -12.33 7.10
N VAL A 103 35.88 -11.94 6.08
CA VAL A 103 35.37 -11.63 4.74
C VAL A 103 34.69 -12.85 4.12
N ALA A 104 35.27 -14.05 4.27
CA ALA A 104 34.66 -15.29 3.78
C ALA A 104 33.31 -15.58 4.47
N ILE A 105 33.22 -15.41 5.79
CA ILE A 105 31.98 -15.57 6.56
C ILE A 105 30.93 -14.55 6.13
N CYS A 106 31.31 -13.27 5.96
CA CYS A 106 30.41 -12.22 5.50
C CYS A 106 29.88 -12.48 4.08
N LEU A 107 30.73 -12.94 3.17
CA LEU A 107 30.32 -13.33 1.82
C LEU A 107 29.35 -14.52 1.87
N ALA A 108 29.64 -15.55 2.66
CA ALA A 108 28.78 -16.70 2.84
C ALA A 108 27.40 -16.31 3.41
N LEU A 109 27.36 -15.50 4.47
CA LEU A 109 26.14 -14.96 5.06
C LEU A 109 25.34 -14.12 4.06
N GLY A 110 26.02 -13.24 3.29
CA GLY A 110 25.39 -12.42 2.26
C GLY A 110 24.75 -13.24 1.14
N VAL A 111 25.44 -14.30 0.68
CA VAL A 111 24.92 -15.23 -0.32
C VAL A 111 23.71 -16.02 0.20
N VAL A 112 23.77 -16.51 1.45
CA VAL A 112 22.65 -17.22 2.09
C VAL A 112 21.44 -16.30 2.25
N ALA A 113 21.62 -15.06 2.70
CA ALA A 113 20.54 -14.08 2.81
C ALA A 113 19.89 -13.79 1.45
N GLU A 114 20.68 -13.67 0.39
CA GLU A 114 20.16 -13.45 -0.97
C GLU A 114 19.38 -14.66 -1.49
N LEU A 115 19.88 -15.89 -1.27
CA LEU A 115 19.18 -17.12 -1.63
C LEU A 115 17.84 -17.24 -0.90
N LEU A 116 17.82 -17.00 0.42
CA LEU A 116 16.60 -16.99 1.21
C LEU A 116 15.61 -15.93 0.73
N HIS A 117 16.09 -14.75 0.35
CA HIS A 117 15.22 -13.69 -0.16
C HIS A 117 14.66 -14.03 -1.54
N ARG A 118 15.44 -14.69 -2.40
CA ARG A 118 14.99 -15.21 -3.70
C ARG A 118 13.96 -16.31 -3.55
N GLU A 119 14.21 -17.30 -2.68
CA GLU A 119 13.24 -18.35 -2.39
C GLU A 119 11.96 -17.78 -1.79
N ARG A 120 12.06 -16.83 -0.86
CA ARG A 120 10.89 -16.14 -0.31
C ARG A 120 10.10 -15.41 -1.40
N ARG A 121 10.76 -14.69 -2.32
CA ARG A 121 10.07 -14.04 -3.45
C ARG A 121 9.45 -15.05 -4.42
N ALA A 122 10.12 -16.18 -4.65
CA ALA A 122 9.58 -17.25 -5.48
C ALA A 122 8.35 -17.90 -4.82
N ALA A 123 8.40 -18.15 -3.51
CA ALA A 123 7.27 -18.61 -2.70
C ALA A 123 6.12 -17.60 -2.68
N GLU A 124 6.42 -16.31 -2.56
CA GLU A 124 5.44 -15.23 -2.65
C GLU A 124 4.80 -15.13 -4.05
N SER A 125 5.57 -15.42 -5.12
CA SER A 125 5.06 -15.43 -6.50
C SER A 125 4.12 -16.61 -6.81
N LEU A 126 4.21 -17.70 -6.03
CA LEU A 126 3.30 -18.85 -6.13
C LEU A 126 1.91 -18.56 -5.55
N ALA A 127 1.75 -17.46 -4.80
CA ALA A 127 0.49 -17.09 -4.14
C ALA A 127 -0.22 -15.90 -4.82
N LEU A 128 -0.18 -15.80 -6.16
CA LEU A 128 -0.89 -14.76 -6.94
C LEU A 128 -2.16 -15.26 -7.63
N ILE A 129 -2.48 -16.54 -7.48
CA ILE A 129 -3.65 -17.19 -8.07
C ILE A 129 -4.55 -17.66 -6.94
N ASP A 130 -5.86 -17.45 -7.08
CA ASP A 130 -6.88 -17.99 -6.20
C ASP A 130 -7.03 -19.50 -6.44
N GLY A 131 -6.88 -20.29 -5.39
CA GLY A 131 -6.86 -21.76 -5.49
C GLY A 131 -8.19 -22.38 -5.91
N LEU A 132 -9.31 -21.67 -5.72
CA LEU A 132 -10.64 -22.17 -6.08
C LEU A 132 -10.98 -21.91 -7.55
N THR A 133 -10.75 -20.69 -8.01
CA THR A 133 -11.19 -20.20 -9.33
C THR A 133 -10.08 -20.26 -10.38
N GLY A 134 -8.81 -20.33 -9.96
CA GLY A 134 -7.65 -20.24 -10.85
C GLY A 134 -7.46 -18.85 -11.49
N LEU A 135 -8.25 -17.85 -11.12
CA LEU A 135 -8.00 -16.45 -11.49
C LEU A 135 -6.90 -15.85 -10.61
N PRO A 136 -6.25 -14.77 -11.05
CA PRO A 136 -5.51 -13.88 -10.16
C PRO A 136 -6.27 -13.60 -8.86
N ASN A 137 -5.56 -13.54 -7.73
CA ASN A 137 -6.16 -13.16 -6.45
C ASN A 137 -6.09 -11.64 -6.21
N ARG A 138 -6.67 -11.18 -5.10
CA ARG A 138 -6.68 -9.77 -4.69
C ARG A 138 -5.28 -9.13 -4.75
N ARG A 139 -4.25 -9.81 -4.23
CA ARG A 139 -2.88 -9.27 -4.22
C ARG A 139 -2.34 -8.99 -5.63
N HIS A 140 -2.63 -9.87 -6.59
CA HIS A 140 -2.26 -9.63 -7.98
C HIS A 140 -3.09 -8.50 -8.60
N ALA A 141 -4.38 -8.40 -8.25
CA ALA A 141 -5.23 -7.29 -8.67
C ALA A 141 -4.68 -5.94 -8.20
N ASP A 142 -4.31 -5.82 -6.93
CA ASP A 142 -3.75 -4.59 -6.34
C ASP A 142 -2.46 -4.17 -7.08
N MET A 143 -1.54 -5.11 -7.30
CA MET A 143 -0.31 -4.84 -8.07
C MET A 143 -0.59 -4.37 -9.51
N ALA A 144 -1.62 -4.94 -10.16
CA ALA A 144 -2.01 -4.57 -11.50
C ALA A 144 -2.73 -3.20 -11.53
N LEU A 145 -3.56 -2.90 -10.52
CA LEU A 145 -4.20 -1.61 -10.34
C LEU A 145 -3.16 -0.51 -10.17
N ASP A 146 -2.18 -0.68 -9.28
CA ASP A 146 -1.05 0.23 -9.10
C ASP A 146 -0.35 0.56 -10.42
N ALA A 147 0.01 -0.48 -11.17
CA ALA A 147 0.72 -0.32 -12.43
C ALA A 147 -0.12 0.40 -13.50
N GLN A 148 -1.39 0.03 -13.65
CA GLN A 148 -2.29 0.61 -14.65
C GLN A 148 -2.72 2.03 -14.25
N PHE A 149 -2.95 2.29 -12.97
CA PHE A 149 -3.28 3.62 -12.47
C PHE A 149 -2.13 4.59 -12.69
N ALA A 150 -0.90 4.19 -12.36
CA ALA A 150 0.27 5.00 -12.66
C ALA A 150 0.42 5.27 -14.17
N ALA A 151 0.05 4.32 -15.03
CA ALA A 151 0.03 4.52 -16.47
C ALA A 151 -1.09 5.46 -16.93
N ALA A 152 -2.25 5.42 -16.28
CA ALA A 152 -3.39 6.28 -16.56
C ALA A 152 -3.13 7.74 -16.17
N VAL A 153 -2.46 7.97 -15.04
CA VAL A 153 -1.95 9.30 -14.63
C VAL A 153 -1.03 9.90 -15.70
N ARG A 154 -0.28 9.06 -16.44
CA ARG A 154 0.55 9.48 -17.57
C ARG A 154 -0.22 9.64 -18.90
N GLY A 155 -1.54 9.58 -18.88
CA GLY A 155 -2.41 9.82 -20.03
C GLY A 155 -2.99 8.57 -20.69
N ARG A 156 -2.79 7.37 -20.15
CA ARG A 156 -3.52 6.17 -20.62
C ARG A 156 -4.95 6.15 -20.11
N ARG A 157 -5.81 5.39 -20.79
CA ARG A 157 -7.17 5.12 -20.32
C ARG A 157 -7.15 3.93 -19.38
N LEU A 158 -8.01 3.99 -18.37
CA LEU A 158 -8.21 2.91 -17.40
C LEU A 158 -9.67 2.88 -17.01
N VAL A 159 -10.26 1.68 -17.04
CA VAL A 159 -11.59 1.40 -16.50
C VAL A 159 -11.52 0.18 -15.60
N VAL A 160 -12.17 0.26 -14.45
CA VAL A 160 -12.32 -0.84 -13.52
C VAL A 160 -13.78 -1.29 -13.52
N VAL A 161 -14.00 -2.59 -13.50
CA VAL A 161 -15.31 -3.20 -13.34
C VAL A 161 -15.28 -4.12 -12.13
N VAL A 162 -16.14 -3.87 -11.15
CA VAL A 162 -16.33 -4.76 -10.00
C VAL A 162 -17.62 -5.54 -10.19
N PHE A 163 -17.55 -6.84 -9.95
CA PHE A 163 -18.64 -7.79 -10.10
C PHE A 163 -18.92 -8.47 -8.77
N ASP A 164 -20.18 -8.81 -8.53
CA ASP A 164 -20.58 -9.61 -7.40
C ASP A 164 -21.74 -10.54 -7.76
N LEU A 165 -21.61 -11.80 -7.34
CA LEU A 165 -22.59 -12.83 -7.61
C LEU A 165 -23.87 -12.61 -6.81
N ASP A 166 -24.98 -12.41 -7.52
CA ASP A 166 -26.24 -12.09 -6.90
C ASP A 166 -26.75 -13.25 -6.05
N ARG A 167 -27.10 -12.94 -4.79
CA ARG A 167 -27.70 -13.90 -3.84
C ARG A 167 -26.80 -15.12 -3.58
N PHE A 168 -25.49 -14.99 -3.69
CA PHE A 168 -24.54 -16.09 -3.48
C PHE A 168 -24.70 -16.76 -2.10
N LYS A 169 -24.90 -15.99 -1.03
CA LYS A 169 -25.23 -16.55 0.29
C LYS A 169 -26.43 -17.51 0.26
N ARG A 170 -27.49 -17.19 -0.48
CA ARG A 170 -28.68 -18.05 -0.63
C ARG A 170 -28.35 -19.35 -1.38
N ILE A 171 -27.42 -19.31 -2.34
CA ILE A 171 -26.94 -20.51 -3.04
C ILE A 171 -26.27 -21.45 -2.03
N ASN A 172 -25.35 -20.93 -1.21
CA ASN A 172 -24.69 -21.70 -0.15
C ASN A 172 -25.69 -22.26 0.86
N ASP A 173 -26.60 -21.43 1.35
CA ASP A 173 -27.55 -21.81 2.40
C ASP A 173 -28.53 -22.91 1.94
N GLN A 174 -28.92 -22.90 0.65
CA GLN A 174 -29.92 -23.84 0.11
C GLN A 174 -29.30 -25.11 -0.50
N HIS A 175 -28.11 -25.01 -1.10
CA HIS A 175 -27.52 -26.10 -1.90
C HIS A 175 -26.14 -26.53 -1.40
N GLY A 176 -25.66 -25.95 -0.30
CA GLY A 176 -24.36 -26.25 0.30
C GLY A 176 -23.19 -25.49 -0.35
N HIS A 177 -22.05 -25.51 0.33
CA HIS A 177 -20.84 -24.81 -0.12
C HIS A 177 -20.29 -25.32 -1.45
N ASP A 178 -20.44 -26.61 -1.76
CA ASP A 178 -20.02 -27.18 -3.05
C ASP A 178 -20.74 -26.53 -4.24
N ALA A 179 -22.02 -26.16 -4.07
CA ALA A 179 -22.79 -25.45 -5.08
C ALA A 179 -22.33 -23.99 -5.24
N GLY A 180 -21.97 -23.33 -4.14
CA GLY A 180 -21.33 -22.01 -4.19
C GLY A 180 -19.97 -22.04 -4.88
N ASP A 181 -19.14 -23.02 -4.55
CA ASP A 181 -17.86 -23.26 -5.21
C ASP A 181 -18.02 -23.50 -6.71
N ALA A 182 -19.04 -24.26 -7.11
CA ALA A 182 -19.39 -24.45 -8.52
C ALA A 182 -19.82 -23.13 -9.20
N ALA A 183 -20.60 -22.29 -8.51
CA ALA A 183 -20.99 -20.97 -9.02
C ALA A 183 -19.78 -20.04 -9.20
N LEU A 184 -18.85 -20.01 -8.23
CA LEU A 184 -17.62 -19.22 -8.31
C LEU A 184 -16.73 -19.68 -9.47
N ARG A 185 -16.54 -20.99 -9.64
CA ARG A 185 -15.78 -21.55 -10.78
C ARG A 185 -16.45 -21.25 -12.12
N GLY A 186 -17.78 -21.36 -12.18
CA GLY A 186 -18.56 -21.08 -13.38
C GLY A 186 -18.41 -19.62 -13.81
N PHE A 187 -18.53 -18.68 -12.88
CA PHE A 187 -18.36 -17.26 -13.17
C PHE A 187 -16.90 -16.91 -13.51
N ALA A 188 -15.93 -17.49 -12.83
CA ALA A 188 -14.52 -17.30 -13.13
C ALA A 188 -14.14 -17.74 -14.55
N GLU A 189 -14.74 -18.82 -15.05
CA GLU A 189 -14.52 -19.29 -16.42
C GLU A 189 -15.15 -18.32 -17.45
N VAL A 190 -16.33 -17.75 -17.15
CA VAL A 190 -16.93 -16.70 -17.99
C VAL A 190 -15.99 -15.49 -18.09
N LEU A 191 -15.49 -15.01 -16.95
CA LEU A 191 -14.52 -13.90 -16.94
C LEU A 191 -13.28 -14.24 -17.76
N ARG A 192 -12.67 -15.41 -17.52
CA ARG A 192 -11.45 -15.83 -18.21
C ARG A 192 -11.60 -15.85 -19.75
N ARG A 193 -12.74 -16.30 -20.27
CA ARG A 193 -13.01 -16.34 -21.72
C ARG A 193 -13.22 -14.95 -22.33
N ASN A 194 -13.73 -14.02 -21.52
CA ASN A 194 -14.09 -12.68 -21.98
C ASN A 194 -12.98 -11.65 -21.83
N THR A 195 -12.03 -11.90 -20.92
CA THR A 195 -10.92 -10.99 -20.61
C THR A 195 -9.81 -11.10 -21.65
N ARG A 196 -9.36 -9.95 -22.17
CA ARG A 196 -8.28 -9.89 -23.16
C ARG A 196 -6.93 -10.13 -22.48
N ARG A 197 -5.92 -10.53 -23.25
CA ARG A 197 -4.56 -10.81 -22.74
C ARG A 197 -3.88 -9.62 -22.05
N MET A 198 -4.27 -8.40 -22.42
CA MET A 198 -3.75 -7.13 -21.88
C MET A 198 -4.51 -6.64 -20.64
N ASP A 199 -5.68 -7.22 -20.39
CA ASP A 199 -6.53 -6.92 -19.24
C ASP A 199 -6.30 -7.96 -18.15
N LEU A 200 -6.69 -7.63 -16.92
CA LEU A 200 -6.58 -8.55 -15.79
C LEU A 200 -7.92 -8.68 -15.09
N THR A 201 -8.35 -9.91 -14.87
CA THR A 201 -9.50 -10.21 -14.01
C THR A 201 -9.05 -11.05 -12.84
N ALA A 202 -9.54 -10.71 -11.65
CA ALA A 202 -9.15 -11.34 -10.39
C ALA A 202 -10.36 -11.62 -9.51
N ARG A 203 -10.22 -12.62 -8.63
CA ARG A 203 -11.11 -12.77 -7.48
C ARG A 203 -10.63 -11.82 -6.37
N PHE A 204 -11.45 -10.83 -6.06
CA PHE A 204 -11.11 -9.73 -5.15
C PHE A 204 -11.54 -10.04 -3.71
N GLY A 205 -12.62 -10.80 -3.54
CA GLY A 205 -13.19 -11.19 -2.24
C GLY A 205 -13.89 -12.54 -2.29
N GLY A 206 -14.77 -12.79 -1.32
CA GLY A 206 -15.52 -14.05 -1.21
C GLY A 206 -16.32 -14.35 -2.49
N GLU A 207 -17.27 -13.47 -2.82
CA GLU A 207 -18.12 -13.53 -4.02
C GLU A 207 -17.85 -12.40 -5.02
N GLU A 208 -16.82 -11.59 -4.75
CA GLU A 208 -16.48 -10.37 -5.48
C GLU A 208 -15.31 -10.58 -6.44
N PHE A 209 -15.44 -10.04 -7.65
CA PHE A 209 -14.43 -10.11 -8.70
C PHE A 209 -14.18 -8.74 -9.29
N ILE A 210 -12.97 -8.50 -9.76
CA ILE A 210 -12.58 -7.22 -10.37
C ILE A 210 -11.94 -7.46 -11.74
N SER A 211 -12.29 -6.64 -12.72
CA SER A 211 -11.61 -6.57 -14.02
C SER A 211 -11.00 -5.19 -14.21
N ILE A 212 -9.70 -5.19 -14.50
CA ILE A 212 -8.86 -4.02 -14.73
C ILE A 212 -8.61 -3.94 -16.23
N LEU A 213 -9.25 -2.98 -16.88
CA LEU A 213 -9.25 -2.82 -18.33
C LEU A 213 -8.33 -1.66 -18.72
N GLY A 214 -7.14 -1.99 -19.21
CA GLY A 214 -6.13 -1.01 -19.59
C GLY A 214 -6.34 -0.53 -21.02
N ASP A 215 -6.13 0.76 -21.27
CA ASP A 215 -6.32 1.38 -22.58
C ASP A 215 -7.74 1.16 -23.16
N CYS A 216 -8.73 1.18 -22.27
CA CYS A 216 -10.13 0.85 -22.56
C CYS A 216 -11.02 2.09 -22.41
N GLU A 217 -11.93 2.33 -23.35
CA GLU A 217 -12.98 3.33 -23.17
C GLU A 217 -14.15 2.81 -22.31
N LEU A 218 -14.88 3.73 -21.68
CA LEU A 218 -16.05 3.38 -20.89
C LEU A 218 -17.10 2.58 -21.68
N SER A 219 -17.32 2.93 -22.95
CA SER A 219 -18.24 2.23 -23.85
C SER A 219 -17.81 0.78 -24.15
N GLU A 220 -16.50 0.52 -24.20
CA GLU A 220 -15.94 -0.82 -24.39
C GLU A 220 -16.06 -1.65 -23.11
N ALA A 221 -15.76 -1.03 -21.95
CA ALA A 221 -15.93 -1.66 -20.65
C ALA A 221 -17.39 -2.04 -20.37
N LEU A 222 -18.34 -1.18 -20.75
CA LEU A 222 -19.77 -1.49 -20.66
C LEU A 222 -20.14 -2.70 -21.52
N ARG A 223 -19.69 -2.74 -22.78
CA ARG A 223 -19.93 -3.91 -23.65
C ARG A 223 -19.32 -5.19 -23.07
N PHE A 224 -18.14 -5.09 -22.46
CA PHE A 224 -17.51 -6.20 -21.77
C PHE A 224 -18.36 -6.68 -20.57
N ALA A 225 -18.78 -5.76 -19.70
CA ALA A 225 -19.58 -6.07 -18.52
C ALA A 225 -20.94 -6.69 -18.88
N GLU A 226 -21.64 -6.13 -19.87
CA GLU A 226 -22.91 -6.66 -20.37
C GLU A 226 -22.76 -8.06 -20.96
N ARG A 227 -21.70 -8.30 -21.74
CA ARG A 227 -21.41 -9.62 -22.30
C ARG A 227 -21.12 -10.65 -21.20
N VAL A 228 -20.31 -10.29 -20.21
CA VAL A 228 -20.05 -11.15 -19.03
C VAL A 228 -21.35 -11.47 -18.30
N ARG A 229 -22.22 -10.48 -18.08
CA ARG A 229 -23.52 -10.70 -17.42
C ARG A 229 -24.40 -11.67 -18.21
N ASP A 230 -24.54 -11.45 -19.52
CA ASP A 230 -25.37 -12.28 -20.39
C ASP A 230 -24.85 -13.72 -20.51
N GLU A 231 -23.52 -13.92 -20.52
CA GLU A 231 -22.92 -15.26 -20.50
C GLU A 231 -23.05 -15.93 -19.12
N THR A 232 -23.00 -15.16 -18.03
CA THR A 232 -23.19 -15.67 -16.67
C THR A 232 -24.59 -16.27 -16.50
N ARG A 233 -25.62 -15.65 -17.08
CA ARG A 233 -27.00 -16.18 -17.10
C ARG A 233 -27.12 -17.55 -17.76
N ARG A 234 -26.17 -17.92 -18.63
CA ARG A 234 -26.13 -19.22 -19.33
C ARG A 234 -25.38 -20.28 -18.54
N VAL A 235 -24.71 -19.92 -17.44
CA VAL A 235 -24.05 -20.86 -16.55
C VAL A 235 -25.12 -21.57 -15.72
N THR A 236 -25.28 -22.87 -15.97
CA THR A 236 -26.16 -23.73 -15.18
C THR A 236 -25.44 -24.19 -13.92
N THR A 237 -25.98 -23.84 -12.76
CA THR A 237 -25.51 -24.33 -11.45
C THR A 237 -26.59 -25.19 -10.79
N PRO A 238 -26.26 -25.98 -9.75
CA PRO A 238 -27.27 -26.69 -8.96
C PRO A 238 -28.38 -25.78 -8.40
N ALA A 239 -28.11 -24.48 -8.23
CA ALA A 239 -29.07 -23.49 -7.75
C ALA A 239 -29.84 -22.76 -8.87
N GLY A 240 -29.69 -23.19 -10.13
CA GLY A 240 -30.30 -22.57 -11.30
C GLY A 240 -29.38 -21.61 -12.05
N ALA A 241 -29.98 -20.67 -12.77
CA ALA A 241 -29.25 -19.66 -13.55
C ALA A 241 -28.54 -18.67 -12.61
N LEU A 242 -27.26 -18.44 -12.88
CA LEU A 242 -26.44 -17.50 -12.12
C LEU A 242 -26.62 -16.08 -12.67
N THR A 243 -26.78 -15.09 -11.79
CA THR A 243 -26.78 -13.67 -12.18
C THR A 243 -25.68 -12.92 -11.44
N VAL A 244 -25.24 -11.82 -12.04
CA VAL A 244 -24.17 -10.99 -11.51
C VAL A 244 -24.54 -9.53 -11.66
N SER A 245 -24.27 -8.75 -10.63
CA SER A 245 -24.35 -7.29 -10.69
C SER A 245 -22.95 -6.72 -10.95
N ALA A 246 -22.87 -5.62 -11.69
CA ALA A 246 -21.59 -5.00 -12.03
C ALA A 246 -21.61 -3.47 -11.79
N GLY A 247 -20.52 -2.95 -11.24
CA GLY A 247 -20.23 -1.53 -11.11
C GLY A 247 -19.01 -1.16 -11.97
N VAL A 248 -19.13 -0.11 -12.78
CA VAL A 248 -18.09 0.32 -13.71
C VAL A 248 -17.62 1.72 -13.34
N ALA A 249 -16.31 1.92 -13.17
CA ALA A 249 -15.73 3.25 -12.95
C ALA A 249 -14.56 3.51 -13.90
N ARG A 250 -14.56 4.71 -14.48
CA ARG A 250 -13.49 5.21 -15.34
C ARG A 250 -12.51 6.02 -14.51
N PHE A 251 -11.22 5.91 -14.82
CA PHE A 251 -10.22 6.83 -14.30
C PHE A 251 -10.45 8.26 -14.84
N ASP A 252 -10.45 9.24 -13.94
CA ASP A 252 -10.47 10.66 -14.26
C ASP A 252 -9.19 11.34 -13.75
N GLN A 253 -8.73 12.36 -14.49
CA GLN A 253 -7.57 13.15 -14.06
C GLN A 253 -7.86 13.84 -12.72
N GLY A 254 -6.91 13.74 -11.79
CA GLY A 254 -7.05 14.29 -10.44
C GLY A 254 -7.49 13.28 -9.38
N MET A 255 -7.84 12.05 -9.76
CA MET A 255 -7.99 10.96 -8.79
C MET A 255 -6.65 10.72 -8.08
N GLY A 256 -6.67 10.69 -6.75
CA GLY A 256 -5.46 10.53 -5.93
C GLY A 256 -4.83 9.15 -6.05
N THR A 257 -5.61 8.12 -5.75
CA THR A 257 -5.12 6.74 -5.68
C THR A 257 -6.09 5.77 -6.36
N HIS A 258 -5.63 4.54 -6.65
CA HIS A 258 -6.47 3.55 -7.31
C HIS A 258 -7.64 3.09 -6.43
N GLU A 259 -7.55 3.21 -5.10
CA GLU A 259 -8.62 2.87 -4.16
C GLU A 259 -9.84 3.77 -4.37
N VAL A 260 -9.64 5.03 -4.75
CA VAL A 260 -10.75 5.95 -5.08
C VAL A 260 -11.50 5.46 -6.32
N LEU A 261 -10.77 4.96 -7.31
CA LEU A 261 -11.34 4.40 -8.54
C LEU A 261 -12.12 3.10 -8.25
N VAL A 262 -11.56 2.20 -7.44
CA VAL A 262 -12.24 0.97 -7.03
C VAL A 262 -13.48 1.28 -6.19
N ALA A 263 -13.39 2.21 -5.23
CA ALA A 263 -14.53 2.63 -4.42
C ALA A 263 -15.66 3.25 -5.26
N ALA A 264 -15.33 3.97 -6.34
CA ALA A 264 -16.33 4.46 -7.28
C ALA A 264 -17.05 3.30 -8.02
N ALA A 265 -16.32 2.27 -8.42
CA ALA A 265 -16.92 1.07 -9.03
C ALA A 265 -17.77 0.30 -8.02
N ASP A 266 -17.34 0.18 -6.76
CA ASP A 266 -18.11 -0.46 -5.68
C ASP A 266 -19.43 0.26 -5.41
N ARG A 267 -19.44 1.61 -5.40
CA ARG A 267 -20.68 2.39 -5.27
C ARG A 267 -21.64 2.11 -6.42
N ALA A 268 -21.14 2.05 -7.65
CA ALA A 268 -21.95 1.70 -8.80
C ALA A 268 -22.51 0.26 -8.68
N LEU A 269 -21.70 -0.69 -8.22
CA LEU A 269 -22.12 -2.07 -7.97
C LEU A 269 -23.21 -2.14 -6.88
N TYR A 270 -23.08 -1.34 -5.83
CA TYR A 270 -24.09 -1.24 -4.80
C TYR A 270 -25.43 -0.74 -5.37
N ALA A 271 -25.40 0.35 -6.15
CA ALA A 271 -26.57 0.85 -6.86
C ALA A 271 -27.17 -0.19 -7.83
N ALA A 272 -26.35 -1.03 -8.46
CA ALA A 272 -26.81 -2.14 -9.28
C ALA A 272 -27.60 -3.17 -8.45
N LYS A 273 -27.11 -3.51 -7.25
CA LYS A 273 -27.76 -4.43 -6.33
C LYS A 273 -29.08 -3.90 -5.77
N GLU A 274 -29.11 -2.63 -5.38
CA GLU A 274 -30.34 -1.97 -4.90
C GLU A 274 -31.38 -1.77 -6.00
N GLY A 275 -30.93 -1.47 -7.22
CA GLY A 275 -31.82 -1.28 -8.36
C GLY A 275 -32.60 -2.53 -8.77
N GLY A 276 -32.26 -3.69 -8.23
CA GLY A 276 -32.92 -4.97 -8.54
C GLY A 276 -31.97 -6.07 -9.00
N ARG A 277 -30.65 -5.87 -8.90
CA ARG A 277 -29.59 -6.80 -9.30
C ARG A 277 -29.56 -7.08 -10.81
N ASP A 278 -28.70 -8.00 -11.24
CA ASP A 278 -28.57 -8.49 -12.60
C ASP A 278 -28.48 -7.35 -13.64
N ARG A 279 -27.64 -6.36 -13.33
CA ARG A 279 -27.44 -5.15 -14.13
C ARG A 279 -26.05 -4.57 -13.97
N THR A 280 -25.69 -3.72 -14.91
CA THR A 280 -24.48 -2.90 -14.86
C THR A 280 -24.85 -1.46 -14.56
N VAL A 281 -24.15 -0.82 -13.63
CA VAL A 281 -24.26 0.60 -13.34
C VAL A 281 -22.90 1.25 -13.51
N VAL A 282 -22.88 2.46 -14.05
CA VAL A 282 -21.67 3.27 -14.21
C VAL A 282 -21.61 4.26 -13.05
N ALA A 283 -20.43 4.41 -12.46
CA ALA A 283 -20.19 5.43 -11.44
C ALA A 283 -20.42 6.82 -12.03
N GLU A 284 -21.22 7.64 -11.34
CA GLU A 284 -21.46 9.02 -11.75
C GLU A 284 -20.14 9.81 -11.77
N GLN A 285 -19.91 10.54 -12.86
CA GLN A 285 -18.76 11.43 -12.95
C GLN A 285 -18.98 12.58 -11.98
N HIS A 286 -18.05 12.75 -11.02
CA HIS A 286 -17.94 14.02 -10.34
C HIS A 286 -17.40 15.04 -11.33
N ALA A 287 -18.30 15.77 -11.99
CA ALA A 287 -17.95 16.94 -12.79
C ALA A 287 -17.11 17.87 -11.91
N GLY A 288 -15.90 18.19 -12.36
CA GLY A 288 -14.87 18.89 -11.59
C GLY A 288 -15.26 20.30 -11.13
N GLY A 289 -16.07 20.38 -10.08
CA GLY A 289 -16.19 21.56 -9.24
C GLY A 289 -15.15 21.46 -8.13
N ARG A 290 -14.05 22.21 -8.22
CA ARG A 290 -13.16 22.46 -7.08
C ARG A 290 -14.00 23.00 -5.91
N PRO A 291 -14.09 22.33 -4.75
CA PRO A 291 -14.36 23.07 -3.52
C PRO A 291 -13.11 23.91 -3.24
N ALA A 292 -13.25 25.22 -3.28
CA ALA A 292 -12.17 26.13 -2.95
C ALA A 292 -11.78 25.91 -1.47
N VAL A 293 -10.64 25.26 -1.23
CA VAL A 293 -10.01 25.27 0.09
C VAL A 293 -9.47 26.68 0.29
N ARG A 294 -10.14 27.46 1.14
CA ARG A 294 -9.61 28.75 1.62
C ARG A 294 -8.55 28.49 2.70
N PRO A 295 -7.40 29.16 2.66
CA PRO A 295 -6.47 29.11 3.79
C PRO A 295 -7.11 29.87 4.96
N VAL A 296 -7.30 29.19 6.09
CA VAL A 296 -7.76 29.82 7.32
C VAL A 296 -6.55 30.46 8.00
N ALA A 297 -6.37 31.75 7.75
CA ALA A 297 -5.43 32.58 8.50
C ALA A 297 -6.11 33.08 9.80
N GLY A 298 -5.47 32.80 10.93
CA GLY A 298 -5.63 33.56 12.17
C GLY A 298 -6.77 33.16 13.09
N VAL A 299 -6.55 32.14 13.94
CA VAL A 299 -7.29 31.98 15.21
C VAL A 299 -6.30 31.69 16.33
N ALA A 300 -6.44 32.44 17.43
CA ALA A 300 -5.53 32.43 18.58
C ALA A 300 -5.45 31.05 19.26
N ALA A 301 -4.23 30.67 19.65
CA ALA A 301 -3.82 29.32 20.04
C ALA A 301 -4.33 28.80 21.41
N GLN A 302 -5.43 29.34 21.95
CA GLN A 302 -5.98 28.93 23.26
C GLN A 302 -7.43 28.41 23.21
N SER A 303 -8.03 28.27 22.03
CA SER A 303 -9.35 27.64 21.83
C SER A 303 -9.35 26.52 20.78
N LEU A 304 -8.18 25.93 20.50
CA LEU A 304 -8.00 24.93 19.45
C LEU A 304 -8.52 23.56 19.90
N GLY A 305 -9.79 23.30 19.59
CA GLY A 305 -10.32 21.93 19.61
C GLY A 305 -11.08 21.50 20.85
N ALA A 306 -11.41 22.39 21.80
CA ALA A 306 -12.35 22.05 22.85
C ALA A 306 -13.76 21.81 22.27
N PRO A 307 -14.48 20.75 22.66
CA PRO A 307 -15.81 20.49 22.16
C PRO A 307 -16.80 21.56 22.64
N ARG A 308 -17.80 21.87 21.81
CA ARG A 308 -18.86 22.84 22.16
C ARG A 308 -20.02 22.21 22.94
N GLY A 309 -19.94 20.91 23.22
CA GLY A 309 -20.95 20.10 23.89
C GLY A 309 -20.46 18.67 24.10
N SER A 310 -21.37 17.69 24.14
CA SER A 310 -21.02 16.27 24.23
C SER A 310 -20.80 15.62 22.86
N GLU A 311 -19.88 16.18 22.07
CA GLU A 311 -19.58 15.68 20.73
C GLU A 311 -18.89 14.30 20.83
N SER A 312 -19.41 13.36 20.05
CA SER A 312 -19.01 11.96 20.00
C SER A 312 -18.22 11.64 18.73
N VAL A 313 -17.07 11.00 18.89
CA VAL A 313 -16.12 10.67 17.81
C VAL A 313 -15.92 9.16 17.77
N MET A 314 -16.11 8.57 16.59
CA MET A 314 -15.75 7.19 16.30
C MET A 314 -14.40 7.18 15.56
N LEU A 315 -13.38 6.56 16.14
CA LEU A 315 -12.05 6.42 15.55
C LEU A 315 -11.83 4.97 15.09
N ILE A 316 -11.43 4.80 13.83
CA ILE A 316 -11.01 3.51 13.30
C ILE A 316 -9.65 3.62 12.61
N ASP A 317 -8.71 2.81 13.07
CA ASP A 317 -7.36 2.70 12.53
C ASP A 317 -6.85 1.31 12.90
N ASP A 318 -6.24 0.58 11.96
CA ASP A 318 -5.74 -0.77 12.19
C ASP A 318 -4.40 -0.78 12.94
N ASP A 319 -3.68 0.33 12.95
CA ASP A 319 -2.48 0.51 13.75
C ASP A 319 -2.84 0.82 15.21
N SER A 320 -2.55 -0.15 16.09
CA SER A 320 -2.86 -0.04 17.51
C SER A 320 -2.13 1.10 18.24
N ASP A 321 -0.95 1.52 17.76
CA ASP A 321 -0.17 2.60 18.38
C ASP A 321 -0.70 3.96 17.96
N VAL A 322 -1.04 4.13 16.68
CA VAL A 322 -1.70 5.33 16.15
C VAL A 322 -3.08 5.50 16.80
N ARG A 323 -3.90 4.44 16.82
CA ARG A 323 -5.24 4.44 17.41
C ARG A 323 -5.24 4.87 18.88
N ARG A 324 -4.38 4.25 19.71
CA ARG A 324 -4.27 4.59 21.14
C ARG A 324 -3.82 6.03 21.37
N SER A 325 -2.92 6.53 20.52
CA SER A 325 -2.40 7.89 20.63
C SER A 325 -3.46 8.92 20.30
N LEU A 326 -4.17 8.75 19.18
CA LEU A 326 -5.27 9.64 18.77
C LEU A 326 -6.47 9.57 19.72
N GLU A 327 -6.82 8.38 20.21
CA GLU A 327 -7.90 8.21 21.18
C GLU A 327 -7.62 8.99 22.48
N ARG A 328 -6.42 8.85 23.05
CA ARG A 328 -6.02 9.62 24.25
C ARG A 328 -6.08 11.12 23.98
N LEU A 329 -5.60 11.54 22.82
CA LEU A 329 -5.56 12.93 22.44
C LEU A 329 -6.95 13.57 22.41
N LEU A 330 -7.88 12.93 21.71
CA LEU A 330 -9.26 13.41 21.59
C LEU A 330 -9.97 13.41 22.95
N LYS A 331 -9.72 12.42 23.82
CA LYS A 331 -10.25 12.40 25.19
C LYS A 331 -9.69 13.53 26.04
N VAL A 332 -8.39 13.83 25.94
CA VAL A 332 -7.76 14.97 26.64
C VAL A 332 -8.31 16.30 26.13
N ALA A 333 -8.62 16.40 24.84
CA ALA A 333 -9.30 17.56 24.26
C ALA A 333 -10.77 17.70 24.69
N GLY A 334 -11.36 16.67 25.31
CA GLY A 334 -12.71 16.68 25.90
C GLY A 334 -13.78 15.94 25.11
N TYR A 335 -13.46 15.32 23.97
CA TYR A 335 -14.43 14.57 23.17
C TYR A 335 -14.80 13.24 23.82
N ARG A 336 -16.02 12.75 23.58
CA ARG A 336 -16.35 11.33 23.85
C ARG A 336 -15.85 10.51 22.69
N VAL A 337 -14.93 9.59 22.95
CA VAL A 337 -14.25 8.83 21.89
C VAL A 337 -14.46 7.36 22.09
N GLU A 338 -14.92 6.70 21.03
CA GLU A 338 -14.90 5.25 20.89
C GLU A 338 -13.92 4.90 19.78
N ALA A 339 -13.06 3.90 20.03
CA ALA A 339 -12.06 3.47 19.06
C ALA A 339 -12.14 1.95 18.84
N THR A 340 -12.01 1.52 17.59
CA THR A 340 -11.94 0.10 17.22
C THR A 340 -10.98 -0.10 16.04
N GLU A 341 -10.59 -1.34 15.79
CA GLU A 341 -9.90 -1.79 14.57
C GLU A 341 -10.84 -2.55 13.63
N ASP A 342 -12.06 -2.83 14.08
CA ASP A 342 -13.00 -3.68 13.37
C ASP A 342 -14.08 -2.85 12.66
N PRO A 343 -14.07 -2.75 11.32
CA PRO A 343 -15.09 -2.03 10.58
C PRO A 343 -16.49 -2.65 10.71
N ASP A 344 -16.59 -3.97 10.90
CA ASP A 344 -17.88 -4.66 11.08
C ASP A 344 -18.49 -4.38 12.47
N GLU A 345 -17.65 -4.07 13.45
CA GLU A 345 -18.11 -3.59 14.76
C GLU A 345 -18.70 -2.18 14.66
N VAL A 346 -18.07 -1.29 13.89
CA VAL A 346 -18.60 0.06 13.64
C VAL A 346 -19.96 -0.02 12.97
N LEU A 347 -20.10 -0.84 11.92
CA LEU A 347 -21.37 -1.03 11.22
C LEU A 347 -22.48 -1.53 12.16
N ARG A 348 -22.21 -2.57 12.96
CA ARG A 348 -23.19 -3.09 13.94
C ARG A 348 -23.60 -2.04 14.99
N ARG A 349 -22.63 -1.27 15.52
CA ARG A 349 -22.94 -0.22 16.49
C ARG A 349 -23.78 0.91 15.90
N PHE A 350 -23.56 1.25 14.63
CA PHE A 350 -24.39 2.20 13.91
C PHE A 350 -25.78 1.64 13.54
N GLU A 351 -25.94 0.32 13.46
CA GLU A 351 -27.25 -0.31 13.27
C GLU A 351 -28.13 -0.21 14.53
N ASP A 352 -27.52 -0.37 15.71
CA ASP A 352 -28.22 -0.48 17.00
C ASP A 352 -28.26 0.84 17.82
N GLY A 353 -27.49 1.86 17.44
CA GLY A 353 -27.21 3.04 18.26
C GLY A 353 -27.44 4.40 17.61
N VAL A 354 -27.12 5.47 18.35
CA VAL A 354 -27.09 6.85 17.84
C VAL A 354 -25.78 7.04 17.07
N PRO A 355 -25.81 7.55 15.82
CA PRO A 355 -24.58 7.78 15.07
C PRO A 355 -23.70 8.84 15.76
N PRO A 356 -22.36 8.68 15.74
CA PRO A 356 -21.42 9.67 16.22
C PRO A 356 -21.49 10.95 15.40
N ASP A 357 -21.05 12.06 15.99
CA ASP A 357 -20.98 13.36 15.34
C ASP A 357 -19.83 13.43 14.29
N LEU A 358 -18.80 12.60 14.47
CA LEU A 358 -17.65 12.51 13.58
C LEU A 358 -17.11 11.07 13.50
N LEU A 359 -16.86 10.60 12.28
CA LEU A 359 -16.04 9.43 12.01
C LEU A 359 -14.62 9.86 11.64
N ILE A 360 -13.61 9.28 12.26
CA ILE A 360 -12.21 9.39 11.87
C ILE A 360 -11.75 8.01 11.43
N SER A 361 -11.31 7.88 10.18
CA SER A 361 -10.94 6.59 9.62
C SER A 361 -9.62 6.65 8.88
N ASP A 362 -8.75 5.66 9.07
CA ASP A 362 -7.71 5.40 8.07
C ASP A 362 -8.35 5.01 6.74
N ILE A 363 -7.78 5.49 5.63
CA ILE A 363 -8.26 5.19 4.28
C ILE A 363 -8.00 3.72 3.95
N VAL A 364 -6.79 3.25 4.31
CA VAL A 364 -6.35 1.89 4.01
C VAL A 364 -6.41 1.10 5.30
N MET A 365 -7.32 0.13 5.35
CA MET A 365 -7.45 -0.78 6.49
C MET A 365 -7.70 -2.22 5.99
N PRO A 366 -7.29 -3.25 6.75
CA PRO A 366 -7.62 -4.64 6.47
C PRO A 366 -9.13 -4.88 6.44
N ARG A 367 -9.58 -5.88 5.66
CA ARG A 367 -10.99 -6.25 5.43
C ARG A 367 -11.83 -5.21 4.66
N MET A 368 -11.84 -3.95 5.09
CA MET A 368 -12.65 -2.88 4.49
C MET A 368 -11.90 -1.55 4.53
N SER A 369 -11.89 -0.81 3.41
CA SER A 369 -11.33 0.55 3.37
C SER A 369 -12.19 1.52 4.18
N GLY A 370 -11.56 2.54 4.77
CA GLY A 370 -12.28 3.64 5.42
C GLY A 370 -13.26 4.37 4.51
N LEU A 371 -12.96 4.43 3.21
CA LEU A 371 -13.86 4.99 2.19
C LEU A 371 -15.14 4.15 2.08
N THR A 372 -15.00 2.83 1.99
CA THR A 372 -16.13 1.90 1.91
C THR A 372 -16.96 1.93 3.20
N LEU A 373 -16.30 2.00 4.35
CA LEU A 373 -16.98 2.11 5.64
C LEU A 373 -17.79 3.40 5.74
N ALA A 374 -17.18 4.55 5.45
CA ALA A 374 -17.85 5.85 5.47
C ALA A 374 -19.05 5.86 4.53
N ASP A 375 -18.92 5.34 3.30
CA ASP A 375 -20.00 5.25 2.33
C ASP A 375 -21.21 4.47 2.87
N ARG A 376 -20.98 3.29 3.46
CA ARG A 376 -22.04 2.47 4.08
C ARG A 376 -22.74 3.20 5.22
N LEU A 377 -22.00 3.94 6.03
CA LEU A 377 -22.56 4.68 7.16
C LEU A 377 -23.36 5.91 6.70
N GLN A 378 -22.91 6.58 5.64
CA GLN A 378 -23.58 7.74 5.06
C GLN A 378 -24.96 7.42 4.48
N GLN A 379 -25.13 6.24 3.88
CA GLN A 379 -26.43 5.82 3.34
C GLN A 379 -27.54 5.85 4.40
N ARG A 380 -27.17 5.68 5.68
CA ARG A 380 -28.09 5.69 6.82
C ARG A 380 -28.07 7.00 7.60
N ALA A 381 -26.91 7.65 7.67
CA ALA A 381 -26.73 8.96 8.29
C ALA A 381 -26.07 9.94 7.30
N PRO A 382 -26.85 10.60 6.42
CA PRO A 382 -26.32 11.50 5.40
C PRO A 382 -25.53 12.68 5.99
N GLY A 383 -25.85 13.09 7.22
CA GLY A 383 -25.16 14.15 7.94
C GLY A 383 -23.86 13.73 8.64
N LEU A 384 -23.45 12.46 8.55
CA LEU A 384 -22.21 11.99 9.18
C LEU A 384 -21.01 12.72 8.56
N ARG A 385 -20.22 13.33 9.44
CA ARG A 385 -18.97 14.02 9.11
C ARG A 385 -17.84 13.02 9.18
N VAL A 386 -16.88 13.13 8.27
CA VAL A 386 -15.79 12.15 8.14
C VAL A 386 -14.45 12.85 8.00
N VAL A 387 -13.45 12.40 8.76
CA VAL A 387 -12.05 12.77 8.60
C VAL A 387 -11.26 11.53 8.22
N TYR A 388 -10.51 11.63 7.13
CA TYR A 388 -9.64 10.55 6.66
C TYR A 388 -8.19 10.77 7.08
N LEU A 389 -7.56 9.72 7.60
CA LEU A 389 -6.12 9.67 7.80
C LEU A 389 -5.49 9.10 6.52
N SER A 390 -4.49 9.78 5.94
CA SER A 390 -3.89 9.38 4.66
C SER A 390 -2.37 9.33 4.72
N GLY A 391 -1.76 8.22 4.29
CA GLY A 391 -0.31 8.11 4.10
C GLY A 391 0.23 8.74 2.80
N TYR A 392 -0.65 9.16 1.88
CA TYR A 392 -0.24 9.74 0.61
C TYR A 392 -0.25 11.26 0.67
N VAL A 393 0.92 11.85 0.88
CA VAL A 393 1.14 13.29 0.80
C VAL A 393 1.54 13.64 -0.63
N GLN A 394 0.57 14.04 -1.45
CA GLN A 394 0.85 14.82 -2.65
C GLN A 394 -0.03 16.07 -2.65
N GLU A 395 0.64 17.23 -2.72
CA GLU A 395 0.07 18.57 -2.54
C GLU A 395 -0.92 18.99 -3.64
N ASP A 396 -1.08 18.20 -4.70
CA ASP A 396 -1.93 18.51 -5.87
C ASP A 396 -3.17 17.60 -6.02
N VAL A 397 -3.46 16.72 -5.04
CA VAL A 397 -4.58 15.77 -5.15
C VAL A 397 -5.92 16.45 -4.85
N ALA A 398 -6.85 16.40 -5.81
CA ALA A 398 -8.23 16.82 -5.62
C ALA A 398 -9.01 15.70 -4.91
N TRP A 399 -9.07 15.73 -3.59
CA TRP A 399 -9.87 14.79 -2.78
C TRP A 399 -11.39 15.08 -2.77
N ALA A 400 -11.86 15.81 -3.78
CA ALA A 400 -13.27 16.14 -3.96
C ALA A 400 -14.03 14.89 -4.46
N GLY A 401 -15.12 14.51 -3.78
CA GLY A 401 -15.96 13.36 -4.16
C GLY A 401 -15.74 12.06 -3.36
N LEU A 402 -15.05 12.13 -2.21
CA LEU A 402 -15.03 11.02 -1.25
C LEU A 402 -16.33 10.97 -0.43
N PRO A 403 -16.74 9.79 0.08
CA PRO A 403 -17.92 9.65 0.93
C PRO A 403 -17.77 10.50 2.20
N GLY A 404 -18.77 11.33 2.51
CA GLY A 404 -18.79 12.26 3.64
C GLY A 404 -19.52 13.57 3.30
N ALA A 405 -20.43 14.04 4.17
CA ALA A 405 -21.07 15.36 3.99
C ALA A 405 -20.09 16.49 4.28
N VAL A 406 -19.18 16.25 5.22
CA VAL A 406 -18.04 17.11 5.49
C VAL A 406 -16.81 16.22 5.55
N VAL A 407 -15.89 16.41 4.61
CA VAL A 407 -14.66 15.63 4.48
C VAL A 407 -13.45 16.46 4.91
N GLY A 408 -12.74 15.99 5.94
CA GLY A 408 -11.42 16.50 6.33
C GLY A 408 -10.31 15.48 6.07
N PHE A 409 -9.07 15.96 5.89
CA PHE A 409 -7.92 15.09 5.65
C PHE A 409 -6.80 15.42 6.61
N VAL A 410 -6.17 14.38 7.15
CA VAL A 410 -4.97 14.52 7.97
C VAL A 410 -3.89 13.60 7.40
N PRO A 411 -2.75 14.17 6.93
CA PRO A 411 -1.65 13.36 6.45
C PRO A 411 -0.99 12.58 7.59
N LYS A 412 -0.48 11.38 7.28
CA LYS A 412 0.42 10.61 8.14
C LYS A 412 1.87 10.99 7.76
N PRO A 413 2.78 11.27 8.70
CA PRO A 413 2.59 11.19 10.16
C PRO A 413 1.68 12.33 10.69
N VAL A 414 0.79 11.98 11.63
CA VAL A 414 -0.24 12.89 12.14
C VAL A 414 0.39 13.96 13.03
N GLU A 415 0.38 15.21 12.59
CA GLU A 415 0.78 16.34 13.41
C GLU A 415 -0.37 16.80 14.33
N LEU A 416 -0.05 16.95 15.62
CA LEU A 416 -1.01 17.25 16.68
C LEU A 416 -1.88 18.49 16.38
N LYS A 417 -1.25 19.59 16.00
CA LYS A 417 -1.93 20.87 15.78
C LYS A 417 -2.88 20.79 14.58
N ASP A 418 -2.45 20.14 13.51
CA ASP A 418 -3.21 20.03 12.27
C ASP A 418 -4.39 19.08 12.43
N PHE A 419 -4.21 17.99 13.18
CA PHE A 419 -5.28 17.03 13.48
C PHE A 419 -6.45 17.67 14.24
N LEU A 420 -6.19 18.31 15.38
CA LEU A 420 -7.26 18.93 16.18
C LEU A 420 -7.92 20.13 15.47
N THR A 421 -7.14 20.88 14.68
CA THR A 421 -7.68 21.96 13.86
C THR A 421 -8.63 21.42 12.79
N THR A 422 -8.25 20.33 12.12
CA THR A 422 -9.08 19.67 11.09
C THR A 422 -10.36 19.08 11.70
N VAL A 423 -10.25 18.38 12.83
CA VAL A 423 -11.41 17.84 13.56
C VAL A 423 -12.40 18.94 13.93
N ARG A 424 -11.91 20.07 14.48
CA ARG A 424 -12.77 21.19 14.85
C ARG A 424 -13.40 21.87 13.63
N ASP A 425 -12.64 22.10 12.57
CA ASP A 425 -13.15 22.71 11.33
C ASP A 425 -14.26 21.86 10.71
N VAL A 426 -14.09 20.54 10.68
CA VAL A 426 -15.11 19.60 10.18
C VAL A 426 -16.37 19.62 11.06
N LEU A 427 -16.23 19.68 12.38
CA LEU A 427 -17.36 19.74 13.30
C LEU A 427 -18.08 21.11 13.32
N ASP A 428 -17.39 22.20 12.98
CA ASP A 428 -17.96 23.56 12.96
C ASP A 428 -18.70 23.90 11.66
N ARG A 429 -18.45 23.17 10.56
CA ARG A 429 -19.18 23.35 9.31
C ARG A 429 -20.66 22.96 9.48
N GLN A 430 -21.58 23.88 9.19
CA GLN A 430 -23.01 23.59 9.21
C GLN A 430 -23.34 22.55 8.12
N ALA A 431 -24.13 21.53 8.49
CA ALA A 431 -24.68 20.58 7.52
C ALA A 431 -25.60 21.37 6.58
N GLY A 432 -25.18 21.52 5.32
CA GLY A 432 -25.94 22.19 4.27
C GLY A 432 -27.08 21.34 3.74
#